data_AF-A0A367A043-F1
#
_entry.id   AF-A0A367A043-F1
#
_cell.length_a   1.000
_cell.length_b   1.000
_cell.length_c   1.000
_cell.angle_alpha   90.00
_cell.angle_beta   90.00
_cell.angle_gamma   90.00
#
_symmetry.space_group_name_H-M   'P 1'
#
loop_
_entity.id
_entity.type
_entity.pdbx_description
1 polymer ?
#
loop_
_entity_poly.entity_id
_entity_poly.type
_entity_poly.pdbx_seq_one_letter_code
_entity_poly.pdbx_strand_id
1 'polypeptide(L)'
;MDHQHAHGRVGWPAAAQATLHCLTGCAIGEVLGMVIGTALGWSALATVVLAVGLAFVFGYALTVRGVLRAGLPFRAAVRVALAADTFSIAVMELVDNGVMVAVPGAMDAGVTSGFFWGSLAVALAVAFVVALPVNRWLMSRGRGHAVVHAAH
;
A
#
# COMPACT_ATOMS: atom_id res chain seq x y z
N MET A 1 -5.49 -31.25 -28.78
CA MET A 1 -6.07 -29.90 -28.76
C MET A 1 -5.24 -29.10 -27.79
N ASP A 2 -4.41 -28.22 -28.32
CA ASP A 2 -3.39 -27.48 -27.60
C ASP A 2 -3.99 -26.43 -26.66
N HIS A 3 -3.76 -26.56 -25.35
CA HIS A 3 -4.03 -25.49 -24.39
C HIS A 3 -2.91 -24.45 -24.46
N GLN A 4 -2.97 -23.59 -25.47
CA GLN A 4 -2.20 -22.34 -25.49
C GLN A 4 -2.74 -21.42 -24.40
N HIS A 5 -2.08 -21.41 -23.23
CA HIS A 5 -2.27 -20.36 -22.23
C HIS A 5 -1.72 -19.05 -22.80
N ALA A 6 -2.58 -18.29 -23.48
CA ALA A 6 -2.29 -16.92 -23.87
C ALA A 6 -1.88 -16.14 -22.61
N HIS A 7 -0.63 -15.68 -22.58
CA HIS A 7 -0.11 -14.77 -21.56
C HIS A 7 -0.91 -13.46 -21.61
N GLY A 8 -2.02 -13.41 -20.87
CA GLY A 8 -2.91 -12.27 -20.81
C GLY A 8 -2.16 -11.06 -20.27
N ARG A 9 -2.08 -9.98 -21.06
CA ARG A 9 -1.59 -8.67 -20.61
C ARG A 9 -2.28 -8.31 -19.30
N VAL A 10 -1.52 -7.93 -18.28
CA VAL A 10 -2.09 -7.49 -16.99
C VAL A 10 -3.09 -6.35 -17.23
N GLY A 11 -4.35 -6.64 -16.91
CA GLY A 11 -5.46 -5.70 -17.04
C GLY A 11 -5.39 -4.59 -15.99
N TRP A 12 -5.80 -3.38 -16.37
CA TRP A 12 -5.98 -2.28 -15.44
C TRP A 12 -6.84 -2.61 -14.21
N PRO A 13 -7.91 -3.44 -14.30
CA PRO A 13 -8.70 -3.81 -13.12
C PRO A 13 -7.89 -4.59 -12.07
N ALA A 14 -7.01 -5.51 -12.51
CA ALA A 14 -6.17 -6.27 -11.59
C ALA A 14 -5.14 -5.38 -10.89
N ALA A 15 -4.52 -4.45 -11.63
CA ALA A 15 -3.61 -3.47 -11.06
C ALA A 15 -4.34 -2.52 -10.08
N ALA A 16 -5.56 -2.09 -10.40
CA ALA A 16 -6.36 -1.24 -9.53
C ALA A 16 -6.71 -1.95 -8.21
N GLN A 17 -7.09 -3.22 -8.26
CA GLN A 17 -7.36 -4.00 -7.04
C GLN A 17 -6.13 -4.15 -6.15
N ALA A 18 -4.97 -4.48 -6.73
CA ALA A 18 -3.72 -4.53 -5.98
C ALA A 18 -3.36 -3.18 -5.36
N THR A 19 -3.58 -2.09 -6.09
CA THR A 19 -3.33 -0.71 -5.64
C THR A 19 -4.27 -0.32 -4.50
N LEU A 20 -5.57 -0.60 -4.62
CA LEU A 20 -6.56 -0.33 -3.54
C LEU A 20 -6.24 -1.11 -2.26
N HIS A 21 -5.76 -2.34 -2.41
CA HIS A 21 -5.37 -3.17 -1.28
C HIS A 21 -4.16 -2.59 -0.53
N CYS A 22 -3.13 -2.14 -1.25
CA CYS A 22 -1.99 -1.43 -0.64
C CYS A 22 -2.42 -0.11 0.00
N LEU A 23 -3.25 0.67 -0.70
CA LEU A 23 -3.78 1.96 -0.23
C LEU A 23 -4.55 1.80 1.10
N THR A 24 -5.29 0.70 1.25
CA THR A 24 -6.00 0.40 2.50
C THR A 24 -5.02 0.19 3.66
N GLY A 25 -3.90 -0.48 3.41
CA GLY A 25 -2.83 -0.63 4.41
C GLY A 25 -2.19 0.70 4.80
N CYS A 26 -1.86 1.54 3.82
CA CYS A 26 -1.34 2.89 4.01
C CYS A 26 -2.28 3.75 4.87
N ALA A 27 -3.55 3.85 4.46
CA ALA A 27 -4.55 4.65 5.18
C ALA A 27 -4.72 4.21 6.64
N ILE A 28 -4.71 2.89 6.92
CA ILE A 28 -4.79 2.38 8.29
C ILE A 28 -3.53 2.78 9.08
N GLY A 29 -2.35 2.62 8.47
CA GLY A 29 -1.06 2.97 9.09
C GLY A 29 -0.96 4.45 9.43
N GLU A 30 -1.33 5.32 8.51
CA GLU A 30 -1.30 6.78 8.67
C GLU A 30 -2.26 7.26 9.76
N VAL A 31 -3.51 6.79 9.73
CA VAL A 31 -4.49 7.16 10.75
C VAL A 31 -4.05 6.69 12.14
N LEU A 32 -3.60 5.43 12.27
CA LEU A 32 -3.14 4.92 13.56
C LEU A 32 -1.86 5.62 14.03
N GLY A 33 -0.91 5.87 13.13
CA GLY A 33 0.32 6.61 13.42
C GLY A 33 0.00 8.01 13.93
N MET A 34 -0.89 8.74 13.26
CA MET A 34 -1.33 10.07 13.67
C MET A 34 -2.08 10.06 15.01
N VAL A 35 -2.97 9.09 15.24
CA VAL A 35 -3.68 8.95 16.53
C VAL A 35 -2.70 8.70 17.66
N ILE A 36 -1.76 7.76 17.50
CA ILE A 36 -0.77 7.41 18.51
C ILE A 36 0.19 8.59 18.75
N GLY A 37 0.74 9.17 17.68
CA GLY A 37 1.67 10.29 17.76
C GLY A 37 1.04 11.52 18.43
N THR A 38 -0.20 11.83 18.10
CA THR A 38 -0.96 12.94 18.73
C THR A 38 -1.21 12.66 20.21
N ALA A 39 -1.65 11.43 20.55
CA ALA A 39 -1.95 11.07 21.94
C ALA A 39 -0.70 11.10 22.84
N LEU A 40 0.48 10.79 22.28
CA LEU A 40 1.75 10.79 23.00
C LEU A 40 2.52 12.11 22.88
N GLY A 41 2.00 13.11 22.16
CA GLY A 41 2.66 14.41 21.97
C GLY A 41 3.98 14.32 21.18
N TRP A 42 4.08 13.39 20.25
CA TRP A 42 5.29 13.18 19.45
C TRP A 42 5.52 14.30 18.42
N SER A 43 6.77 14.47 18.02
CA SER A 43 7.10 15.35 16.90
C SER A 43 6.51 14.82 15.59
N ALA A 44 6.25 15.70 14.63
CA ALA A 44 5.73 15.32 13.31
C ALA A 44 6.58 14.23 12.65
N LEU A 45 7.91 14.34 12.72
CA LEU A 45 8.82 13.33 12.16
C LEU A 45 8.66 11.95 12.82
N ALA A 46 8.57 11.90 14.15
CA ALA A 46 8.40 10.63 14.87
C ALA A 46 7.04 9.99 14.53
N THR A 47 5.98 10.79 14.43
CA THR A 47 4.65 10.37 13.99
C THR A 47 4.67 9.80 12.57
N VAL A 48 5.32 10.49 11.63
CA VAL A 48 5.47 10.03 10.24
C VAL A 48 6.22 8.70 10.18
N VAL A 49 7.34 8.56 10.91
CA VAL A 49 8.11 7.30 10.93
C VAL A 49 7.25 6.15 11.46
N LEU A 50 6.45 6.38 12.49
CA LEU A 50 5.51 5.38 13.01
C LEU A 50 4.42 5.03 11.99
N ALA A 51 3.80 6.04 11.39
CA ALA A 51 2.77 5.89 10.36
C ALA A 51 3.26 5.01 9.21
N VAL A 52 4.44 5.33 8.66
CA VAL A 52 5.09 4.56 7.59
C VAL A 52 5.35 3.12 8.04
N GLY A 53 5.89 2.92 9.25
CA GLY A 53 6.12 1.59 9.79
C GLY A 53 4.83 0.76 9.90
N LEU A 54 3.75 1.37 10.40
CA LEU A 54 2.44 0.74 10.51
C LEU A 54 1.83 0.45 9.14
N ALA A 55 1.97 1.35 8.16
CA ALA A 55 1.48 1.16 6.80
C ALA A 55 2.07 -0.08 6.15
N PHE A 56 3.39 -0.30 6.28
CA PHE A 56 4.04 -1.54 5.83
C PHE A 56 3.49 -2.77 6.56
N VAL A 57 3.34 -2.70 7.88
CA VAL A 57 2.82 -3.81 8.68
C VAL A 57 1.39 -4.18 8.24
N PHE A 58 0.49 -3.21 8.12
CA PHE A 58 -0.90 -3.44 7.73
C PHE A 58 -1.01 -3.86 6.26
N GLY A 59 -0.27 -3.24 5.35
CA GLY A 59 -0.21 -3.64 3.95
C GLY A 59 0.18 -5.10 3.78
N TYR A 60 1.30 -5.52 4.39
CA TYR A 60 1.72 -6.91 4.34
C TYR A 60 0.75 -7.85 5.06
N ALA A 61 0.20 -7.46 6.21
CA ALA A 61 -0.76 -8.29 6.94
C ALA A 61 -2.03 -8.57 6.11
N LEU A 62 -2.55 -7.56 5.40
CA LEU A 62 -3.71 -7.72 4.53
C LEU A 62 -3.41 -8.68 3.38
N THR A 63 -2.23 -8.57 2.76
CA THR A 63 -1.83 -9.47 1.65
C THR A 63 -1.59 -10.89 2.12
N VAL A 64 -0.82 -11.06 3.19
CA VAL A 64 -0.58 -12.38 3.80
C VAL A 64 -1.91 -13.03 4.17
N ARG A 65 -2.84 -12.29 4.77
CA ARG A 65 -4.18 -12.80 5.11
C ARG A 65 -4.96 -13.23 3.87
N GLY A 66 -4.91 -12.47 2.77
CA GLY A 66 -5.54 -12.84 1.50
C GLY A 66 -4.97 -14.14 0.93
N VAL A 67 -3.65 -14.26 0.91
CA VAL A 67 -2.94 -15.43 0.36
C VAL A 67 -3.16 -16.68 1.21
N LEU A 68 -3.16 -16.56 2.54
CA LEU A 68 -3.48 -17.67 3.45
C LEU A 68 -4.92 -18.17 3.26
N ARG A 69 -5.88 -17.27 3.05
CA ARG A 69 -7.28 -17.65 2.74
C ARG A 69 -7.41 -18.39 1.40
N ALA A 70 -6.49 -18.16 0.46
CA ALA A 70 -6.41 -18.90 -0.79
C ALA A 70 -5.77 -20.31 -0.62
N GLY A 71 -5.42 -20.72 0.61
CA GLY A 71 -4.89 -22.06 0.91
C GLY A 71 -3.38 -22.21 0.71
N LEU A 72 -2.67 -21.12 0.43
CA LEU A 72 -1.21 -21.14 0.23
C LEU A 72 -0.45 -21.14 1.57
N PRO A 73 0.74 -21.76 1.64
CA PRO A 73 1.52 -21.84 2.87
C PRO A 73 2.05 -20.46 3.29
N PHE A 74 2.20 -20.25 4.60
CA PHE A 74 2.64 -18.97 5.17
C PHE A 74 3.92 -18.41 4.55
N ARG A 75 4.91 -19.26 4.25
CA ARG A 75 6.16 -18.83 3.58
C ARG A 75 5.90 -18.26 2.19
N ALA A 76 4.97 -18.82 1.43
CA ALA A 76 4.59 -18.30 0.13
C ALA A 76 3.83 -16.97 0.30
N ALA A 77 2.92 -16.88 1.27
CA ALA A 77 2.19 -15.66 1.58
C ALA A 77 3.11 -14.47 1.89
N VAL A 78 4.13 -14.68 2.73
CA VAL A 78 5.11 -13.63 3.06
C VAL A 78 5.93 -13.23 1.84
N ARG A 79 6.39 -14.19 1.03
CA ARG A 79 7.13 -13.88 -0.22
C ARG A 79 6.28 -13.09 -1.20
N VAL A 80 5.01 -13.45 -1.36
CA VAL A 80 4.08 -12.73 -2.23
C VAL A 80 3.90 -11.30 -1.74
N ALA A 81 3.63 -11.09 -0.44
CA ALA A 81 3.47 -9.75 0.14
C ALA A 81 4.72 -8.87 -0.08
N LEU A 82 5.92 -9.40 0.17
CA LEU A 82 7.16 -8.66 -0.07
C LEU A 82 7.40 -8.36 -1.56
N ALA A 83 7.12 -9.33 -2.45
CA ALA A 83 7.36 -9.15 -3.88
C ALA A 83 6.36 -8.18 -4.53
N ALA A 84 5.11 -8.20 -4.08
CA ALA A 84 4.02 -7.41 -4.63
C ALA A 84 3.95 -6.01 -4.03
N ASP A 85 4.08 -5.88 -2.71
CA ASP A 85 3.61 -4.68 -2.02
C ASP A 85 4.74 -3.75 -1.60
N THR A 86 5.98 -4.24 -1.36
CA THR A 86 7.05 -3.39 -0.81
C THR A 86 7.30 -2.13 -1.65
N PHE A 87 7.40 -2.28 -2.97
CA PHE A 87 7.62 -1.13 -3.85
C PHE A 87 6.35 -0.27 -3.99
N SER A 88 5.18 -0.89 -4.05
CA SER A 88 3.91 -0.16 -4.12
C SER A 88 3.72 0.72 -2.89
N ILE A 89 3.85 0.15 -1.70
CA ILE A 89 3.72 0.84 -0.41
C ILE A 89 4.79 1.94 -0.33
N ALA A 90 6.05 1.65 -0.66
CA ALA A 90 7.10 2.68 -0.62
C ALA A 90 6.79 3.89 -1.52
N VAL A 91 6.27 3.67 -2.72
CA VAL A 91 5.85 4.76 -3.62
C VAL A 91 4.65 5.50 -3.05
N MET A 92 3.65 4.79 -2.53
CA MET A 92 2.46 5.40 -1.94
C MET A 92 2.82 6.26 -0.73
N GLU A 93 3.62 5.75 0.21
CA GLU A 93 4.05 6.47 1.41
C GLU A 93 4.85 7.72 1.07
N LEU A 94 5.74 7.64 0.08
CA LEU A 94 6.53 8.79 -0.34
C LEU A 94 5.64 9.89 -0.93
N VAL A 95 4.65 9.51 -1.73
CA VAL A 95 3.72 10.45 -2.35
C VAL A 95 2.76 11.01 -1.31
N ASP A 96 2.17 10.17 -0.45
CA ASP A 96 1.22 10.58 0.58
C ASP A 96 1.85 11.57 1.56
N ASN A 97 2.93 11.15 2.23
CA ASN A 97 3.64 12.02 3.16
C ASN A 97 4.21 13.26 2.46
N GLY A 98 4.63 13.14 1.20
CA GLY A 98 5.05 14.28 0.38
C GLY A 98 3.94 15.31 0.19
N VAL A 99 2.71 14.86 -0.09
CA VAL A 99 1.53 15.74 -0.19
C VAL A 99 1.16 16.31 1.18
N MET A 100 1.12 15.50 2.23
CA MET A 100 0.78 15.94 3.59
C MET A 100 1.75 17.00 4.13
N VAL A 101 3.05 16.89 3.81
CA VAL A 101 4.05 17.91 4.15
C VAL A 101 3.93 19.15 3.26
N ALA A 102 3.55 18.98 1.98
CA ALA A 102 3.40 20.09 1.05
C ALA A 102 2.15 20.95 1.33
N VAL A 103 1.10 20.38 1.95
CA VAL A 103 -0.12 21.10 2.33
C VAL A 103 0.11 21.81 3.68
N PRO A 104 0.19 23.15 3.72
CA PRO A 104 0.46 23.87 4.96
C PRO A 104 -0.63 23.62 6.00
N GLY A 105 -0.22 23.28 7.22
CA GLY A 105 -1.14 23.04 8.35
C GLY A 105 -1.87 21.70 8.31
N ALA A 106 -1.65 20.82 7.32
CA ALA A 106 -2.32 19.51 7.27
C ALA A 106 -1.93 18.61 8.44
N MET A 107 -0.63 18.56 8.75
CA MET A 107 -0.10 17.81 9.88
C MET A 107 -0.48 18.43 11.24
N ASP A 108 -0.65 19.76 11.29
CA ASP A 108 -0.98 20.49 12.52
C ASP A 108 -2.48 20.46 12.86
N ALA A 109 -3.34 20.28 11.85
CA ALA A 109 -4.79 20.29 12.00
C ALA A 109 -5.32 19.13 12.88
N GLY A 110 -4.52 18.06 13.06
CA GLY A 110 -4.83 16.93 13.92
C GLY A 110 -6.00 16.06 13.43
N VAL A 111 -6.10 14.83 13.95
CA VAL A 111 -7.07 13.82 13.49
C VAL A 111 -8.54 14.17 13.72
N THR A 112 -8.84 15.19 14.53
CA THR A 112 -10.22 15.66 14.76
C THR A 112 -10.69 16.69 13.75
N SER A 113 -9.78 17.22 12.92
CA SER A 113 -10.09 18.27 11.95
C SER A 113 -10.52 17.70 10.60
N GLY A 114 -11.60 18.24 10.05
CA GLY A 114 -12.01 17.95 8.67
C GLY A 114 -10.94 18.33 7.63
N PHE A 115 -10.06 19.30 7.95
CA PHE A 115 -8.95 19.69 7.07
C PHE A 115 -7.88 18.58 6.97
N PHE A 116 -7.58 17.91 8.09
CA PHE A 116 -6.68 16.75 8.09
C PHE A 116 -7.26 15.63 7.21
N TRP A 117 -8.52 15.26 7.41
CA TRP A 117 -9.17 14.21 6.63
C TRP A 117 -9.29 14.56 5.13
N GLY A 118 -9.57 15.83 4.81
CA GLY A 118 -9.57 16.31 3.43
C GLY A 118 -8.19 16.23 2.78
N SER A 119 -7.15 16.64 3.51
CA SER A 119 -5.76 16.59 3.04
C SER A 119 -5.30 15.14 2.83
N LEU A 120 -5.58 14.26 3.79
CA LEU A 120 -5.28 12.83 3.73
C LEU A 120 -6.00 12.16 2.55
N ALA A 121 -7.29 12.46 2.33
CA ALA A 121 -8.03 11.90 1.21
C ALA A 121 -7.44 12.33 -0.15
N VAL A 122 -6.99 13.58 -0.27
CA VAL A 122 -6.28 14.08 -1.46
C VAL A 122 -4.93 13.40 -1.62
N ALA A 123 -4.15 13.28 -0.54
CA ALA A 123 -2.85 12.63 -0.55
C ALA A 123 -2.95 11.16 -1.01
N LEU A 124 -3.89 10.39 -0.44
CA LEU A 124 -4.17 9.02 -0.82
C LEU A 124 -4.65 8.90 -2.27
N ALA A 125 -5.47 9.83 -2.76
CA ALA A 125 -5.89 9.86 -4.15
C ALA A 125 -4.70 10.09 -5.11
N VAL A 126 -3.80 11.02 -4.78
CA VAL A 126 -2.59 11.27 -5.57
C VAL A 126 -1.67 10.04 -5.53
N ALA A 127 -1.46 9.45 -4.34
CA ALA A 127 -0.70 8.23 -4.16
C ALA A 127 -1.25 7.08 -5.01
N PHE A 128 -2.58 6.90 -5.04
CA PHE A 128 -3.23 5.89 -5.89
C PHE A 128 -2.96 6.11 -7.38
N VAL A 129 -3.13 7.34 -7.87
CA VAL A 129 -2.90 7.69 -9.29
C VAL A 129 -1.45 7.43 -9.70
N VAL A 130 -0.49 7.72 -8.82
CA VAL A 130 0.94 7.50 -9.07
C VAL A 130 1.31 6.01 -8.98
N ALA A 131 0.79 5.30 -7.99
CA ALA A 131 1.13 3.90 -7.75
C ALA A 131 0.42 2.92 -8.71
N LEU A 132 -0.74 3.26 -9.24
CA LEU A 132 -1.48 2.42 -10.19
C LEU A 132 -0.64 1.99 -11.43
N PRO A 133 0.00 2.90 -12.20
CA PRO A 133 0.83 2.50 -13.33
C PRO A 133 2.08 1.73 -12.89
N VAL A 134 2.65 2.07 -11.73
CA VAL A 134 3.78 1.34 -11.12
C VAL A 134 3.40 -0.12 -10.86
N ASN A 135 2.25 -0.35 -10.23
CA ASN A 135 1.75 -1.67 -9.89
C ASN A 135 1.44 -2.48 -11.13
N ARG A 136 0.81 -1.86 -12.14
CA ARG A 136 0.59 -2.51 -13.43
C ARG A 136 1.91 -2.94 -14.08
N TRP A 137 2.93 -2.08 -14.05
CA TRP A 137 4.24 -2.39 -14.60
C TRP A 137 4.93 -3.53 -13.85
N LEU A 138 4.92 -3.50 -12.51
CA LEU A 138 5.49 -4.57 -11.67
C LEU A 138 4.85 -5.92 -11.95
N MET A 139 3.52 -5.95 -12.06
CA MET A 139 2.76 -7.16 -12.39
C MET A 139 3.10 -7.65 -13.82
N SER A 140 3.24 -6.73 -14.78
CA SER A 140 3.57 -7.07 -16.17
C SER A 140 4.97 -7.67 -16.34
N ARG A 141 5.91 -7.36 -15.43
CA ARG A 141 7.26 -7.94 -15.42
C ARG A 141 7.36 -9.30 -14.73
N GLY A 142 6.24 -9.93 -14.39
CA GLY A 142 6.24 -11.29 -13.86
C GLY A 142 6.67 -11.40 -12.40
N ARG A 143 6.75 -10.30 -11.64
CA ARG A 143 6.96 -10.36 -10.18
C ARG A 143 5.78 -10.97 -9.41
N GLY A 144 4.64 -11.17 -10.09
CA GLY A 144 3.52 -12.01 -9.63
C GLY A 144 3.54 -13.46 -10.15
N HIS A 145 3.95 -13.68 -11.42
CA HIS A 145 3.91 -15.02 -12.03
C HIS A 145 5.13 -15.89 -11.72
N ALA A 146 6.32 -15.32 -11.50
CA ALA A 146 7.48 -16.09 -11.08
C ALA A 146 7.36 -16.63 -9.64
N VAL A 147 6.55 -15.98 -8.79
CA VAL A 147 6.33 -16.42 -7.39
C VAL A 147 5.23 -17.49 -7.31
N VAL A 148 4.23 -17.45 -8.20
CA VAL A 148 3.16 -18.45 -8.26
C VAL A 148 3.63 -19.74 -8.95
N HIS A 149 4.49 -19.66 -9.98
CA HIS A 149 5.05 -20.86 -10.61
C HIS A 149 6.17 -21.54 -9.79
N ALA A 150 6.78 -20.86 -8.82
CA ALA A 150 7.73 -21.47 -7.88
C ALA A 150 7.05 -22.17 -6.69
N ALA A 151 5.72 -22.09 -6.59
CA ALA A 151 4.90 -22.70 -5.53
C ALA A 151 4.10 -23.92 -6.02
N HIS A 152 4.32 -24.35 -7.27
CA HIS A 152 3.86 -25.60 -7.85
C HIS A 152 5.03 -26.53 -8.12
#